data_AF-A0A6M3IK04-F1
#
_entry.id   AF-A0A6M3IK04-F1
#
_cell.length_a   1.000
_cell.length_b   1.000
_cell.length_c   1.000
_cell.angle_alpha   90.00
_cell.angle_beta   90.00
_cell.angle_gamma   90.00
#
_symmetry.space_group_name_H-M   'P 1'
#
loop_
_entity.id
_entity.type
_entity.pdbx_description
1 polymer ?
#
loop_
_entity_poly.entity_id
_entity_poly.type
_entity_poly.pdbx_seq_one_letter_code
_entity_poly.pdbx_strand_id
1 'polypeptide(L)'
;MGPLTLMAIQYGLQGVLGGIEKKAEAKRIGKTAAANERIALRTAEDISSVGATSEIRARQQGQKILASLQSRLAEAGIDTTEGFGLNASLALMNELELEFGDIRQQTQQDFLSMTDQAAGFARQKKDAKAAEKKAFFGGIFGG
;
A
#
# COMPACT_ATOMS: atom_id res chain seq x y z
N MET A 1 -36.52 -50.22 5.79
CA MET A 1 -35.29 -49.48 5.41
C MET A 1 -34.14 -50.04 6.22
N GLY A 2 -33.07 -50.50 5.55
CA GLY A 2 -31.96 -51.17 6.20
C GLY A 2 -30.93 -50.17 6.78
N PRO A 3 -30.07 -50.62 7.70
CA PRO A 3 -29.04 -49.77 8.34
C PRO A 3 -28.08 -49.11 7.32
N LEU A 4 -27.87 -49.75 6.16
CA LEU A 4 -27.07 -49.22 5.04
C LEU A 4 -27.68 -47.96 4.42
N THR A 5 -29.01 -47.87 4.34
CA THR A 5 -29.70 -46.71 3.77
C THR A 5 -29.62 -45.50 4.70
N LEU A 6 -29.64 -45.73 6.01
CA LEU A 6 -29.47 -44.67 7.01
C LEU A 6 -28.04 -44.11 7.04
N MET A 7 -27.03 -44.97 6.93
CA MET A 7 -25.63 -44.52 6.88
C MET A 7 -25.34 -43.69 5.63
N ALA A 8 -25.82 -44.09 4.45
CA ALA A 8 -25.62 -43.32 3.22
C ALA A 8 -26.23 -41.90 3.32
N ILE A 9 -27.42 -41.78 3.91
CA ILE A 9 -28.06 -40.47 4.17
C ILE A 9 -27.23 -39.65 5.17
N GLN A 10 -26.70 -40.27 6.21
CA GLN A 10 -25.92 -39.60 7.24
C GLN A 10 -24.55 -39.10 6.73
N TYR A 11 -23.86 -39.88 5.90
CA TYR A 11 -22.63 -39.46 5.22
C TYR A 11 -22.89 -38.35 4.21
N GLY A 12 -23.97 -38.42 3.44
CA GLY A 12 -24.39 -37.36 2.54
C GLY A 12 -24.68 -36.04 3.27
N LEU A 13 -25.37 -36.11 4.42
CA LEU A 13 -25.66 -34.93 5.23
C LEU A 13 -24.39 -34.28 5.82
N GLN A 14 -23.44 -35.10 6.28
CA GLN A 14 -22.15 -34.61 6.78
C GLN A 14 -21.31 -33.95 5.67
N GLY A 15 -21.31 -34.50 4.46
CA GLY A 15 -20.64 -33.90 3.30
C GLY A 15 -21.20 -32.52 2.92
N VAL A 16 -22.53 -32.39 2.94
CA VAL A 16 -23.21 -31.11 2.67
C VAL A 16 -22.93 -30.08 3.76
N LEU A 17 -23.01 -30.46 5.04
CA LEU A 17 -22.72 -29.57 6.16
C LEU A 17 -21.26 -29.08 6.14
N GLY A 18 -20.30 -29.98 5.91
CA GLY A 18 -18.89 -29.60 5.79
C GLY A 18 -18.60 -28.72 4.55
N GLY A 19 -19.37 -28.88 3.47
CA GLY A 19 -19.30 -28.00 2.30
C GLY A 19 -19.82 -26.57 2.59
N ILE A 20 -20.89 -26.45 3.37
CA ILE A 20 -21.47 -25.15 3.78
C ILE A 20 -20.50 -24.37 4.68
N GLU A 21 -19.87 -25.03 5.65
CA GLU A 21 -18.89 -24.40 6.55
C GLU A 21 -17.68 -23.87 5.78
N LYS A 22 -17.08 -24.69 4.92
CA LYS A 22 -15.94 -24.29 4.06
C LYS A 22 -16.30 -23.15 3.11
N LYS A 23 -17.54 -23.14 2.59
CA LYS A 23 -18.05 -22.04 1.75
C LYS A 23 -18.18 -20.75 2.55
N ALA A 24 -18.73 -20.82 3.76
CA ALA A 24 -18.89 -19.66 4.63
C ALA A 24 -17.54 -19.05 5.03
N GLU A 25 -16.55 -19.89 5.33
CA GLU A 25 -15.18 -19.47 5.62
C GLU A 25 -14.52 -18.80 4.42
N ALA A 26 -14.56 -19.41 3.23
CA ALA A 26 -14.00 -18.82 2.01
C ALA A 26 -14.64 -17.46 1.68
N LYS A 27 -15.97 -17.33 1.88
CA LYS A 27 -16.68 -16.07 1.71
C LYS A 27 -16.24 -15.00 2.71
N ARG A 28 -15.96 -15.36 3.97
CA ARG A 28 -15.42 -14.44 4.98
C ARG A 28 -14.03 -13.95 4.58
N ILE A 29 -13.13 -14.86 4.21
CA ILE A 29 -11.78 -14.54 3.74
C ILE A 29 -11.84 -13.60 2.54
N GLY A 30 -12.68 -13.90 1.55
CA GLY A 30 -12.84 -13.05 0.36
C GLY A 30 -13.37 -11.64 0.67
N LYS A 31 -14.25 -11.50 1.66
CA LYS A 31 -14.73 -10.17 2.13
C LYS A 31 -13.63 -9.40 2.83
N THR A 32 -12.87 -10.04 3.72
CA THR A 32 -11.74 -9.41 4.43
C THR A 32 -10.66 -8.98 3.44
N ALA A 33 -10.30 -9.84 2.48
CA ALA A 33 -9.35 -9.51 1.43
C ALA A 33 -9.82 -8.31 0.58
N ALA A 34 -11.12 -8.23 0.24
CA ALA A 34 -11.66 -7.07 -0.49
C ALA A 34 -11.64 -5.77 0.34
N ALA A 35 -11.84 -5.85 1.67
CA ALA A 35 -11.70 -4.70 2.55
C ALA A 35 -10.23 -4.24 2.63
N ASN A 36 -9.31 -5.18 2.82
CA ASN A 36 -7.88 -4.90 2.91
C ASN A 36 -7.31 -4.35 1.59
N GLU A 37 -7.74 -4.88 0.44
CA GLU A 37 -7.42 -4.36 -0.90
C GLU A 37 -7.79 -2.88 -1.01
N ARG A 38 -9.01 -2.50 -0.59
CA ARG A 38 -9.47 -1.11 -0.61
C ARG A 38 -8.71 -0.21 0.34
N ILE A 39 -8.38 -0.70 1.54
CA ILE A 39 -7.60 0.06 2.52
C ILE A 39 -6.20 0.30 1.96
N ALA A 40 -5.52 -0.72 1.45
CA ALA A 40 -4.18 -0.59 0.89
C ALA A 40 -4.12 0.40 -0.29
N LEU A 41 -5.11 0.37 -1.19
CA LEU A 41 -5.20 1.34 -2.29
C LEU A 41 -5.41 2.78 -1.79
N ARG A 42 -6.29 2.99 -0.80
CA ARG A 42 -6.48 4.33 -0.20
C ARG A 42 -5.22 4.80 0.50
N THR A 43 -4.54 3.92 1.24
CA THR A 43 -3.28 4.24 1.89
C THR A 43 -2.20 4.60 0.86
N ALA A 44 -2.16 3.92 -0.29
CA ALA A 44 -1.26 4.30 -1.39
C ALA A 44 -1.58 5.72 -1.92
N GLU A 45 -2.86 6.04 -2.15
CA GLU A 45 -3.29 7.40 -2.56
C GLU A 45 -2.90 8.46 -1.52
N ASP A 46 -3.12 8.17 -0.24
CA ASP A 46 -2.76 9.05 0.87
C ASP A 46 -1.24 9.27 0.95
N ILE A 47 -0.41 8.22 0.79
CA ILE A 47 1.06 8.32 0.74
C ILE A 47 1.48 9.25 -0.39
N SER A 48 0.91 9.08 -1.59
CA SER A 48 1.24 9.94 -2.72
C SER A 48 0.89 11.42 -2.44
N SER A 49 -0.25 11.67 -1.80
CA SER A 49 -0.70 13.02 -1.45
C SER A 49 0.17 13.67 -0.36
N VAL A 50 0.47 12.91 0.70
CA VAL A 50 1.34 13.34 1.79
C VAL A 50 2.75 13.61 1.26
N GLY A 51 3.29 12.71 0.45
CA GLY A 51 4.61 12.85 -0.17
C GLY A 51 4.74 14.10 -1.05
N ALA A 52 3.74 14.37 -1.89
CA ALA A 52 3.69 15.60 -2.69
C ALA A 52 3.65 16.85 -1.80
N THR A 53 2.87 16.80 -0.71
CA THR A 53 2.78 17.91 0.24
C THR A 53 4.08 18.13 1.00
N SER A 54 4.77 17.05 1.42
CA SER A 54 6.06 17.13 2.08
C SER A 54 7.15 17.68 1.16
N GLU A 55 7.17 17.28 -0.11
CA GLU A 55 8.13 17.82 -1.09
C GLU A 55 7.90 19.32 -1.29
N ILE A 56 6.66 19.76 -1.46
CA ILE A 56 6.32 21.19 -1.59
C ILE A 56 6.78 21.96 -0.35
N ARG A 57 6.51 21.45 0.85
CA ARG A 57 6.90 22.09 2.11
C ARG A 57 8.43 22.19 2.23
N ALA A 58 9.14 21.11 1.93
CA ALA A 58 10.60 21.08 1.98
C ALA A 58 11.20 22.09 1.00
N ARG A 59 10.67 22.17 -0.24
CA ARG A 59 11.08 23.19 -1.23
C ARG A 59 10.86 24.62 -0.73
N GLN A 60 9.71 24.91 -0.15
CA GLN A 60 9.42 26.24 0.41
C GLN A 60 10.35 26.60 1.57
N GLN A 61 10.67 25.64 2.44
CA GLN A 61 11.62 25.84 3.54
C GLN A 61 13.04 26.06 3.00
N GLY A 62 13.47 25.25 2.05
CA GLY A 62 14.77 25.39 1.40
C GLY A 62 14.97 26.75 0.74
N GLN A 63 13.96 27.24 0.00
CA GLN A 63 13.99 28.59 -0.59
C GLN A 63 14.12 29.70 0.45
N LYS A 64 13.44 29.57 1.61
CA LYS A 64 13.56 30.54 2.71
C LYS A 64 14.95 30.53 3.32
N ILE A 65 15.54 29.36 3.50
CA ILE A 65 16.91 29.23 4.04
C ILE A 65 17.92 29.84 3.06
N LEU A 66 17.79 29.55 1.76
CA LEU A 66 18.64 30.13 0.72
C LEU A 66 18.54 31.66 0.68
N ALA A 67 17.32 32.21 0.73
CA ALA A 67 17.11 33.65 0.77
C ALA A 67 17.71 34.29 2.04
N SER A 68 17.59 33.62 3.19
CA SER A 68 18.20 34.08 4.44
C SER A 68 19.72 34.06 4.39
N LEU A 69 20.31 33.01 3.80
CA LEU A 69 21.76 32.92 3.57
C LEU A 69 22.24 34.07 2.67
N GLN A 70 21.54 34.32 1.56
CA GLN A 70 21.87 35.41 0.64
C GLN A 70 21.78 36.78 1.31
N SER A 71 20.75 37.03 2.14
CA SER A 71 20.64 38.28 2.92
C SER A 71 21.81 38.45 3.88
N ARG A 72 22.18 37.38 4.62
CA ARG A 72 23.29 37.40 5.57
C ARG A 72 24.65 37.62 4.89
N LEU A 73 24.86 37.01 3.74
CA LEU A 73 26.08 37.21 2.95
C LEU A 73 26.15 38.65 2.43
N ALA A 74 25.04 39.21 1.94
CA ALA A 74 24.97 40.61 1.52
C ALA A 74 25.23 41.59 2.67
N GLU A 75 24.65 41.35 3.85
CA GLU A 75 24.92 42.14 5.08
C GLU A 75 26.38 42.08 5.51
N ALA A 76 27.07 40.97 5.25
CA ALA A 76 28.50 40.81 5.48
C ALA A 76 29.39 41.40 4.36
N GLY A 77 28.80 42.00 3.32
CA GLY A 77 29.52 42.53 2.16
C GLY A 77 30.11 41.45 1.25
N ILE A 78 29.61 40.21 1.34
CA ILE A 78 30.05 39.08 0.52
C ILE A 78 29.12 38.98 -0.69
N ASP A 79 29.70 39.07 -1.89
CA ASP A 79 28.96 38.83 -3.12
C ASP A 79 28.54 37.36 -3.21
N THR A 80 27.24 37.11 -3.34
CA THR A 80 26.65 35.77 -3.48
C THR A 80 26.79 35.20 -4.88
N THR A 81 27.23 36.02 -5.84
CA THR A 81 27.46 35.63 -7.23
C THR A 81 28.91 35.25 -7.51
N GLU A 82 29.82 35.44 -6.55
CA GLU A 82 31.25 35.14 -6.71
C GLU A 82 31.86 34.45 -5.48
N GLY A 83 32.97 33.75 -5.69
CA GLY A 83 33.82 33.22 -4.63
C GLY A 83 33.09 32.37 -3.57
N PHE A 84 33.25 32.75 -2.31
CA PHE A 84 32.70 32.01 -1.16
C PHE A 84 31.16 32.03 -1.12
N GLY A 85 30.53 33.17 -1.45
CA GLY A 85 29.08 33.31 -1.38
C GLY A 85 28.34 32.42 -2.40
N LEU A 86 28.92 32.29 -3.60
CA LEU A 86 28.42 31.36 -4.62
C LEU A 86 28.58 29.91 -4.18
N ASN A 87 29.75 29.53 -3.67
CA ASN A 87 30.01 28.16 -3.21
C ASN A 87 29.09 27.75 -2.05
N ALA A 88 28.84 28.64 -1.09
CA ALA A 88 27.92 28.38 0.02
C ALA A 88 26.47 28.20 -0.46
N SER A 89 26.03 29.04 -1.41
CA SER A 89 24.69 28.94 -2.00
C SER A 89 24.51 27.65 -2.80
N LEU A 90 25.50 27.26 -3.60
CA LEU A 90 25.49 26.01 -4.37
C LEU A 90 25.51 24.77 -3.48
N ALA A 91 26.29 24.78 -2.40
CA ALA A 91 26.31 23.68 -1.43
C ALA A 91 24.94 23.47 -0.79
N LEU A 92 24.29 24.55 -0.35
CA LEU A 92 22.95 24.48 0.23
C LEU A 92 21.91 24.01 -0.80
N MET A 93 21.99 24.47 -2.05
CA MET A 93 21.09 23.99 -3.11
C MET A 93 21.25 22.50 -3.36
N ASN A 94 22.48 21.98 -3.39
CA ASN A 94 22.73 20.54 -3.54
C ASN A 94 22.17 19.74 -2.35
N GLU A 95 22.38 20.20 -1.12
CA GLU A 95 21.82 19.53 0.06
C GLU A 95 20.28 19.48 0.02
N LEU A 96 19.65 20.59 -0.36
CA LEU A 96 18.19 20.64 -0.53
C LEU A 96 17.70 19.72 -1.65
N GLU A 97 18.40 19.65 -2.78
CA GLU A 97 18.04 18.72 -3.86
C GLU A 97 18.15 17.26 -3.43
N LEU A 98 19.17 16.90 -2.64
CA LEU A 98 19.31 15.56 -2.06
C LEU A 98 18.13 15.25 -1.12
N GLU A 99 17.79 16.16 -0.21
CA GLU A 99 16.66 15.98 0.71
C GLU A 99 15.32 15.82 -0.04
N PHE A 100 15.09 16.60 -1.11
CA PHE A 100 13.89 16.44 -1.94
C PHE A 100 13.89 15.13 -2.72
N GLY A 101 15.07 14.68 -3.16
CA GLY A 101 15.27 13.39 -3.81
C GLY A 101 14.89 12.24 -2.88
N ASP A 102 15.36 12.28 -1.64
CA ASP A 102 15.08 11.27 -0.61
C ASP A 102 13.59 11.19 -0.29
N ILE A 103 12.91 12.34 -0.10
CA ILE A 103 11.46 12.40 0.13
C ILE A 103 10.71 11.74 -1.04
N ARG A 104 11.12 12.04 -2.29
CA ARG A 104 10.50 11.45 -3.49
C ARG A 104 10.73 9.94 -3.54
N GLN A 105 11.95 9.49 -3.30
CA GLN A 105 12.31 8.08 -3.35
C GLN A 105 11.55 7.29 -2.29
N GLN A 106 11.53 7.78 -1.05
CA GLN A 106 10.83 7.12 0.05
C GLN A 106 9.32 7.05 -0.21
N THR A 107 8.71 8.16 -0.64
CA THR A 107 7.29 8.20 -1.01
C THR A 107 6.97 7.19 -2.11
N GLN A 108 7.82 7.10 -3.15
CA GLN A 108 7.63 6.14 -4.24
C GLN A 108 7.74 4.68 -3.76
N GLN A 109 8.72 4.38 -2.90
CA GLN A 109 8.89 3.04 -2.35
C GLN A 109 7.69 2.63 -1.49
N ASP A 110 7.20 3.52 -0.63
CA ASP A 110 6.03 3.27 0.21
C ASP A 110 4.76 3.08 -0.63
N PHE A 111 4.59 3.90 -1.67
CA PHE A 111 3.49 3.77 -2.63
C PHE A 111 3.50 2.41 -3.35
N LEU A 112 4.68 1.98 -3.85
CA LEU A 112 4.84 0.69 -4.51
C LEU A 112 4.54 -0.46 -3.55
N SER A 113 5.05 -0.40 -2.32
CA SER A 113 4.79 -1.40 -1.28
C SER A 113 3.28 -1.55 -0.99
N MET A 114 2.54 -0.44 -0.86
CA MET A 114 1.09 -0.51 -0.64
C MET A 114 0.32 -1.01 -1.85
N THR A 115 0.77 -0.67 -3.05
CA THR A 115 0.18 -1.17 -4.31
C THR A 115 0.41 -2.69 -4.44
N ASP A 116 1.59 -3.18 -4.08
CA ASP A 116 1.90 -4.61 -4.07
C ASP A 116 1.07 -5.35 -3.01
N GLN A 117 0.87 -4.77 -1.83
CA GLN A 117 -0.04 -5.31 -0.82
C GLN A 117 -1.48 -5.41 -1.35
N ALA A 118 -1.97 -4.38 -2.04
CA ALA A 118 -3.28 -4.40 -2.67
C ALA A 118 -3.40 -5.53 -3.71
N ALA A 119 -2.36 -5.73 -4.54
CA ALA A 119 -2.30 -6.84 -5.49
C ALA A 119 -2.31 -8.21 -4.78
N GLY A 120 -1.63 -8.33 -3.63
CA GLY A 120 -1.68 -9.51 -2.77
C GLY A 120 -3.09 -9.83 -2.28
N PHE A 121 -3.82 -8.83 -1.78
CA PHE A 121 -5.21 -8.99 -1.35
C PHE A 121 -6.16 -9.33 -2.51
N ALA A 122 -5.93 -8.75 -3.70
CA ALA A 122 -6.69 -9.09 -4.89
C ALA A 122 -6.53 -10.57 -5.29
N ARG A 123 -5.31 -11.12 -5.15
CA ARG A 123 -5.03 -12.56 -5.35
C ARG A 123 -5.74 -13.41 -4.29
N GLN A 124 -5.62 -13.07 -3.00
CA GLN A 124 -6.31 -13.79 -1.93
C GLN A 124 -7.82 -13.83 -2.12
N LYS A 125 -8.42 -12.73 -2.57
CA LYS A 125 -9.84 -12.64 -2.92
C LYS A 125 -10.22 -13.56 -4.08
N LYS A 126 -9.37 -13.67 -5.10
CA LYS A 126 -9.57 -14.59 -6.23
C LYS A 126 -9.50 -16.05 -5.76
N ASP A 127 -8.53 -16.37 -4.93
CA ASP A 127 -8.34 -17.72 -4.37
C ASP A 127 -9.50 -18.11 -3.45
N ALA A 128 -9.97 -17.16 -2.62
CA ALA A 128 -11.15 -17.33 -1.79
C ALA A 128 -12.41 -17.62 -2.63
N LYS A 129 -12.62 -16.92 -3.75
CA LYS A 129 -13.73 -17.23 -4.68
C LYS A 129 -13.60 -18.60 -5.31
N ALA A 130 -12.39 -19.01 -5.68
CA ALA A 130 -12.14 -20.35 -6.20
C ALA A 130 -12.42 -21.43 -5.15
N ALA A 131 -12.01 -21.20 -3.89
CA ALA A 131 -12.30 -22.08 -2.77
C ALA A 131 -13.81 -22.15 -2.47
N GLU A 132 -14.52 -21.02 -2.50
CA GLU A 132 -15.99 -20.97 -2.36
C GLU A 132 -16.68 -21.83 -3.41
N LYS A 133 -16.25 -21.71 -4.68
CA LYS A 133 -16.78 -22.50 -5.80
C LYS A 133 -16.49 -23.99 -5.60
N LYS A 134 -15.26 -24.35 -5.22
CA LYS A 134 -14.89 -25.75 -4.95
C LYS A 134 -15.69 -26.35 -3.79
N ALA A 135 -15.89 -25.61 -2.70
CA ALA A 135 -16.69 -26.07 -1.55
C ALA A 135 -18.16 -26.29 -1.92
N PHE A 136 -18.72 -25.42 -2.77
CA PHE A 136 -20.09 -25.56 -3.26
C PHE A 136 -20.26 -26.79 -4.17
N PHE A 137 -19.40 -26.97 -5.18
CA PHE A 137 -19.54 -28.08 -6.11
C PHE A 137 -19.05 -29.43 -5.53
N GLY A 138 -17.99 -29.42 -4.72
CA GLY A 138 -17.46 -30.63 -4.07
C GLY A 138 -18.38 -31.19 -2.99
N GLY A 139 -19.13 -30.34 -2.28
CA GLY A 139 -20.13 -30.79 -1.30
C GLY A 139 -21.47 -31.21 -1.91
N ILE A 140 -21.77 -30.83 -3.15
CA ILE A 140 -23.04 -31.14 -3.85
C ILE A 140 -22.90 -32.35 -4.78
N PHE A 141 -21.74 -32.54 -5.42
CA PHE A 141 -21.53 -33.59 -6.44
C PHE A 141 -20.51 -34.66 -6.04
N GLY A 142 -19.90 -34.56 -4.85
CA GLY A 142 -18.82 -35.44 -4.40
C GLY A 142 -19.15 -36.36 -3.22
N GLY A 143 -20.44 -36.62 -2.96
CA GLY A 143 -20.91 -37.59 -1.97
C GLY A 143 -21.42 -38.87 -2.63
#